data_AF-A0A6J1P3D8-F1
#
_entry.id   AF-A0A6J1P3D8-F1
#
_cell.length_a   1.000
_cell.length_b   1.000
_cell.length_c   1.000
_cell.angle_alpha   90.00
_cell.angle_beta   90.00
_cell.angle_gamma   90.00
#
_symmetry.space_group_name_H-M   'P 1'
#
loop_
_entity.id
_entity.type
_entity.pdbx_description
1 polymer ?
#
loop_
_entity_poly.entity_id
_entity_poly.type
_entity_poly.pdbx_seq_one_letter_code
_entity_poly.pdbx_strand_id
1 'polypeptide(L)'
;MAKEQSIIRYDPNTEAFQMRSQWKKAENCKKQWAERWSWLLDEARQAQSEADAIRQETASVLPHVMVKTELPKSLKPVPITSTDIIGWLAAKPDCQLEIYTSWIAKVPLRLPDAWDDKHYYGEGR
;
A
#
# COMPACT_ATOMS: atom_id res chain seq x y z
N MET A 1 -16.60 -57.23 -3.92
CA MET A 1 -17.40 -56.68 -2.80
C MET A 1 -17.55 -55.18 -3.03
N ALA A 2 -18.55 -54.77 -3.82
CA ALA A 2 -18.80 -53.36 -4.11
C ALA A 2 -19.46 -52.71 -2.88
N LYS A 3 -18.89 -51.62 -2.37
CA LYS A 3 -19.51 -50.80 -1.32
C LYS A 3 -20.75 -50.15 -1.94
N GLU A 4 -21.93 -50.57 -1.49
CA GLU A 4 -23.18 -49.88 -1.78
C GLU A 4 -23.03 -48.43 -1.32
N GLN A 5 -23.12 -47.51 -2.29
CA GLN A 5 -23.26 -46.09 -2.00
C GLN A 5 -24.62 -45.92 -1.35
N SER A 6 -24.63 -45.78 -0.03
CA SER A 6 -25.85 -45.46 0.73
C SER A 6 -26.43 -44.18 0.16
N ILE A 7 -27.58 -44.28 -0.49
CA ILE A 7 -28.33 -43.13 -0.98
C ILE A 7 -28.61 -42.24 0.23
N ILE A 8 -27.93 -41.09 0.29
CA ILE A 8 -28.16 -40.07 1.33
C ILE A 8 -29.55 -39.52 1.06
N ARG A 9 -30.56 -40.08 1.72
CA ARG A 9 -31.92 -39.57 1.62
C ARG A 9 -31.99 -38.24 2.38
N TYR A 10 -32.46 -37.22 1.68
CA TYR A 10 -32.78 -35.92 2.25
C TYR A 10 -33.81 -36.09 3.37
N ASP A 11 -33.41 -35.78 4.60
CA ASP A 11 -34.30 -35.70 5.75
C ASP A 11 -34.49 -34.21 6.13
N PRO A 12 -35.67 -33.63 5.88
CA PRO A 12 -35.96 -32.23 6.19
C PRO A 12 -35.71 -31.88 7.67
N ASN A 13 -35.86 -32.83 8.59
CA ASN A 13 -35.62 -32.60 10.01
C ASN A 13 -34.13 -32.48 10.35
N THR A 14 -33.29 -33.22 9.64
CA THR A 14 -31.84 -33.19 9.81
C THR A 14 -31.26 -31.86 9.31
N GLU A 15 -31.74 -31.35 8.18
CA GLU A 15 -31.32 -30.03 7.69
C GLU A 15 -31.81 -28.90 8.59
N ALA A 16 -33.06 -28.94 9.04
CA ALA A 16 -33.59 -27.95 9.96
C ALA A 16 -32.80 -27.93 11.29
N PHE A 17 -32.35 -29.09 11.77
CA PHE A 17 -31.48 -29.17 12.94
C PHE A 17 -30.08 -28.62 12.68
N GLN A 18 -29.47 -28.95 11.53
CA GLN A 18 -28.19 -28.39 11.13
C GLN A 18 -28.27 -26.87 11.01
N MET A 19 -29.30 -26.33 10.36
CA MET A 19 -29.54 -24.89 10.26
C MET A 19 -29.65 -24.25 11.65
N ARG A 20 -30.50 -24.78 12.54
CA ARG A 20 -30.60 -24.29 13.93
C ARG A 20 -29.26 -24.32 14.67
N SER A 21 -28.45 -25.37 14.46
CA SER A 21 -27.12 -25.48 15.07
C SER A 21 -26.15 -24.42 14.54
N GLN A 22 -26.20 -24.11 13.25
CA GLN A 22 -25.38 -23.06 12.63
C GLN A 22 -25.79 -21.67 13.14
N TRP A 23 -27.09 -21.41 13.25
CA TRP A 23 -27.61 -20.18 13.84
C TRP A 23 -27.13 -19.98 15.28
N LYS A 24 -27.21 -21.03 16.10
CA LYS A 24 -26.73 -20.99 17.49
C LYS A 24 -25.21 -20.75 17.57
N LYS A 25 -24.43 -21.34 16.67
CA LYS A 25 -22.97 -21.09 16.57
C LYS A 25 -22.68 -19.64 16.19
N ALA A 26 -23.39 -19.10 15.19
CA ALA A 26 -23.24 -17.71 14.77
C ALA A 26 -23.57 -16.73 15.90
N GLU A 27 -24.65 -16.99 16.64
CA GLU A 27 -25.07 -16.17 17.77
C GLU A 27 -24.05 -16.21 18.92
N ASN A 28 -23.50 -17.39 19.23
CA ASN A 28 -22.42 -17.52 20.20
C ASN A 28 -21.14 -16.81 19.75
N CYS A 29 -20.76 -16.90 18.48
CA CYS A 29 -19.62 -16.16 17.93
C CYS A 29 -19.82 -14.66 18.06
N LYS A 30 -21.03 -14.16 17.78
CA LYS A 30 -21.37 -12.74 17.95
C LYS A 30 -21.24 -12.28 19.40
N LYS A 31 -21.72 -13.08 20.36
CA LYS A 31 -21.57 -12.79 21.80
C LYS A 31 -20.10 -12.77 22.23
N GLN A 32 -19.35 -13.81 21.87
CA GLN A 32 -17.92 -13.89 22.17
C GLN A 32 -17.13 -12.75 21.53
N TRP A 33 -17.51 -12.35 20.32
CA TRP A 33 -16.87 -11.22 19.66
C TRP A 33 -17.13 -9.92 20.41
N ALA A 34 -18.37 -9.67 20.80
CA ALA A 34 -18.71 -8.48 21.59
C ALA A 34 -17.96 -8.48 22.93
N GLU A 35 -18.00 -9.57 23.69
CA GLU A 35 -17.33 -9.65 25.00
C GLU A 35 -15.81 -9.45 24.93
N ARG A 36 -15.15 -9.97 23.89
CA ARG A 36 -13.70 -9.97 23.79
C ARG A 36 -13.12 -8.80 23.02
N TRP A 37 -13.89 -8.21 22.11
CA TRP A 37 -13.36 -7.28 21.11
C TRP A 37 -14.17 -6.00 20.96
N SER A 38 -15.31 -5.82 21.64
CA SER A 38 -16.10 -4.58 21.51
C SER A 38 -15.30 -3.34 21.93
N TRP A 39 -14.44 -3.48 22.93
CA TRP A 39 -13.61 -2.39 23.47
C TRP A 39 -12.63 -1.81 22.45
N LEU A 40 -12.23 -2.58 21.42
CA LEU A 40 -11.38 -2.07 20.33
C LEU A 40 -12.07 -0.94 19.56
N LEU A 41 -13.40 -0.98 19.45
CA LEU A 41 -14.15 0.10 18.80
C LEU A 41 -14.13 1.37 19.63
N ASP A 42 -14.20 1.23 20.96
CA ASP A 42 -14.11 2.36 21.88
C ASP A 42 -12.71 2.98 21.86
N GLU A 43 -11.67 2.15 21.85
CA GLU A 43 -10.27 2.60 21.75
C GLU A 43 -10.00 3.28 20.40
N ALA A 44 -10.46 2.72 19.28
CA ALA A 44 -10.33 3.35 17.98
C ALA A 44 -11.01 4.72 17.91
N ARG A 45 -12.19 4.85 18.54
CA ARG A 45 -12.91 6.12 18.64
C ARG A 45 -12.15 7.14 19.49
N GLN A 46 -11.58 6.71 20.61
CA GLN A 46 -10.76 7.57 21.47
C GLN A 46 -9.50 8.05 20.73
N ALA A 47 -8.75 7.15 20.12
CA ALA A 47 -7.56 7.48 19.33
C ALA A 47 -7.87 8.46 18.19
N GLN A 48 -9.00 8.28 17.50
CA GLN A 48 -9.44 9.20 16.46
C GLN A 48 -9.76 10.59 17.04
N SER A 49 -10.45 10.65 18.18
CA SER A 49 -10.77 11.93 18.83
C SER A 49 -9.52 12.67 19.32
N GLU A 50 -8.53 11.95 19.84
CA GLU A 50 -7.24 12.52 20.26
C GLU A 50 -6.46 13.05 19.06
N ALA A 51 -6.41 12.29 17.96
CA ALA A 51 -5.76 12.73 16.72
C ALA A 51 -6.40 13.98 16.14
N ASP A 52 -7.73 14.06 16.17
CA ASP A 52 -8.47 15.24 15.70
C ASP A 52 -8.26 16.44 16.62
N ALA A 53 -8.18 16.25 17.94
CA ALA A 53 -7.83 17.32 18.88
C ALA A 53 -6.43 17.87 18.60
N ILE A 54 -5.42 16.99 18.43
CA ILE A 54 -4.05 17.39 18.08
C ILE A 54 -4.02 18.15 16.74
N ARG A 55 -4.79 17.71 15.74
CA ARG A 55 -4.91 18.42 14.45
C ARG A 55 -5.50 19.81 14.61
N GLN A 56 -6.51 19.99 15.47
CA GLN A 56 -7.11 21.29 15.72
C GLN A 56 -6.17 22.22 16.50
N GLU A 57 -5.47 21.70 17.51
CA GLU A 57 -4.46 22.45 18.25
C GLU A 57 -3.31 22.88 17.34
N THR A 58 -2.78 21.97 16.53
CA THR A 58 -1.70 22.30 15.57
C THR A 58 -2.17 23.24 14.47
N ALA A 59 -3.41 23.14 13.99
CA ALA A 59 -3.97 24.08 13.02
C ALA A 59 -4.19 25.49 13.59
N SER A 60 -4.40 25.62 14.91
CA SER A 60 -4.57 26.92 15.57
C SER A 60 -3.24 27.58 15.94
N VAL A 61 -2.19 26.80 16.19
CA VAL A 61 -0.85 27.28 16.57
C VAL A 61 0.05 27.51 15.36
N LEU A 62 -0.06 26.68 14.32
CA LEU A 62 0.76 26.85 13.12
C LEU A 62 0.20 28.00 12.29
N PRO A 63 1.02 29.03 11.95
CA PRO A 63 0.63 29.95 10.89
C PRO A 63 0.33 29.08 9.67
N HIS A 64 -0.88 29.22 9.11
CA HIS A 64 -1.24 28.61 7.84
C HIS A 64 -0.04 28.81 6.93
N VAL A 65 0.68 27.72 6.63
CA VAL A 65 1.77 27.78 5.67
C VAL A 65 1.04 28.14 4.40
N MET A 66 1.04 29.45 4.06
CA MET A 66 0.58 29.93 2.79
C MET A 66 1.29 29.04 1.80
N VAL A 67 0.50 28.21 1.11
CA VAL A 67 0.96 27.40 0.00
C VAL A 67 1.81 28.35 -0.82
N LYS A 68 3.13 28.15 -0.78
CA LYS A 68 4.08 29.01 -1.47
C LYS A 68 3.58 29.03 -2.90
N THR A 69 3.01 30.15 -3.30
CA THR A 69 2.64 30.41 -4.68
C THR A 69 3.88 30.07 -5.46
N GLU A 70 3.81 29.07 -6.33
CA GLU A 70 4.98 28.60 -7.04
C GLU A 70 5.55 29.77 -7.84
N LEU A 71 6.57 30.42 -7.28
CA LEU A 71 7.39 31.35 -8.02
C LEU A 71 7.93 30.55 -9.21
N PRO A 72 7.77 31.04 -10.46
CA PRO A 72 8.29 30.35 -11.62
C PRO A 72 9.80 30.18 -11.40
N LYS A 73 10.22 28.95 -11.11
CA LYS A 73 11.62 28.64 -10.82
C LYS A 73 12.39 28.84 -12.12
N SER A 74 13.08 29.97 -12.21
CA SER A 74 14.01 30.23 -13.31
C SER A 74 15.28 29.42 -13.09
N LEU A 75 15.57 28.52 -14.04
CA LEU A 75 16.80 27.73 -14.04
C LEU A 75 17.99 28.67 -14.27
N LYS A 76 18.89 28.76 -13.30
CA LYS A 76 20.15 29.49 -13.47
C LYS A 76 21.03 28.76 -14.49
N PRO A 77 21.82 29.50 -15.31
CA PRO A 77 22.71 28.87 -16.28
C PRO A 77 23.74 27.98 -15.58
N VAL A 78 24.11 26.88 -16.25
CA VAL A 78 25.09 25.92 -15.76
C VAL A 78 26.43 26.63 -15.53
N PRO A 79 27.08 26.46 -14.36
CA PRO A 79 28.36 27.09 -14.10
C PRO A 79 29.46 26.47 -14.97
N ILE A 80 30.30 27.32 -15.57
CA ILE A 80 31.50 26.90 -16.30
C ILE A 80 32.52 26.47 -15.24
N THR A 81 32.88 25.18 -15.24
CA THR A 81 33.86 24.62 -14.30
C THR A 81 35.15 24.31 -15.07
N SER A 82 36.31 24.41 -14.40
CA SER A 82 37.65 24.29 -15.00
C SER A 82 37.93 22.96 -15.71
N THR A 83 37.06 21.96 -15.55
CA THR A 83 37.15 20.65 -16.19
C THR A 83 36.11 20.41 -17.28
N ASP A 84 35.14 21.29 -17.52
CA ASP A 84 33.99 21.18 -18.46
C ASP A 84 33.13 19.89 -18.37
N ILE A 85 33.59 18.86 -17.66
CA ILE A 85 32.99 17.53 -17.55
C ILE A 85 31.74 17.56 -16.67
N ILE A 86 31.76 18.35 -15.59
CA ILE A 86 30.67 18.39 -14.61
C ILE A 86 29.43 19.08 -15.20
N GLY A 87 29.63 20.17 -15.95
CA GLY A 87 28.54 20.87 -16.65
C GLY A 87 27.94 20.06 -17.81
N TRP A 88 28.79 19.34 -18.56
CA TRP A 88 28.36 18.49 -19.67
C TRP A 88 27.54 17.28 -19.21
N LEU A 89 27.94 16.63 -18.12
CA LEU A 89 27.18 15.51 -17.55
C LEU A 89 25.80 15.97 -17.04
N ALA A 90 25.71 17.10 -16.34
CA ALA A 90 24.43 17.64 -15.88
C ALA A 90 23.50 18.12 -17.00
N ALA A 91 24.04 18.45 -18.18
CA ALA A 91 23.28 18.86 -19.35
C ALA A 91 22.76 17.68 -20.19
N LYS A 92 23.26 16.46 -19.98
CA LYS A 92 22.77 15.28 -20.67
C LYS A 92 21.41 14.87 -20.11
N PRO A 93 20.40 14.60 -20.97
CA PRO A 93 19.08 14.16 -20.51
C PRO A 93 19.18 12.84 -19.71
N ASP A 94 20.10 11.95 -20.07
CA ASP A 94 20.30 10.65 -19.42
C ASP A 94 20.94 10.74 -18.01
N CYS A 95 21.54 11.89 -17.69
CA CYS A 95 22.21 12.16 -16.43
C CYS A 95 21.53 13.30 -15.66
N GLN A 96 20.36 13.77 -16.12
CA GLN A 96 19.47 14.56 -15.30
C GLN A 96 19.10 13.69 -14.11
N LEU A 97 19.64 14.04 -12.95
CA LEU A 97 19.20 13.48 -11.69
C LEU A 97 17.72 13.88 -11.56
N GLU A 98 16.80 12.99 -11.97
CA GLU A 98 15.36 13.01 -11.66
C GLU A 98 15.11 12.88 -10.15
N ILE A 99 16.05 13.32 -9.34
CA ILE A 99 16.07 13.04 -7.94
C ILE A 99 15.47 14.25 -7.24
N TYR A 100 14.18 14.06 -6.93
CA TYR A 100 13.34 14.74 -5.95
C TYR A 100 12.41 15.86 -6.43
N THR A 101 11.74 15.70 -7.57
CA THR A 101 10.39 16.27 -7.72
C THR A 101 9.36 15.16 -7.52
N SER A 102 8.26 15.47 -6.84
CA SER A 102 7.23 14.53 -6.37
C SER A 102 6.36 13.90 -7.47
N TRP A 103 6.80 13.93 -8.73
CA TRP A 103 5.99 13.59 -9.89
C TRP A 103 6.80 12.86 -10.96
N ILE A 104 7.35 11.70 -10.61
CA ILE A 104 7.73 10.71 -11.62
C ILE A 104 6.47 9.89 -11.94
N ALA A 105 5.83 10.19 -13.07
CA ALA A 105 4.67 9.46 -13.60
C ALA A 105 5.05 8.18 -14.38
N LYS A 106 6.34 7.83 -14.43
CA LYS A 106 6.83 6.60 -15.07
C LYS A 106 7.76 5.89 -14.10
N VAL A 107 7.31 4.74 -13.59
CA VAL A 107 8.18 3.84 -12.81
C VAL A 107 9.45 3.61 -13.65
N PRO A 108 10.66 3.86 -13.11
CA PRO A 108 11.87 3.59 -13.85
C PRO A 108 11.87 2.11 -14.22
N LEU A 109 11.84 1.85 -15.53
CA LEU A 109 11.99 0.50 -16.05
C LEU A 109 13.41 0.05 -15.70
N ARG A 110 13.49 -0.97 -14.84
CA ARG A 110 14.75 -1.61 -14.49
C ARG A 110 15.44 -2.05 -15.78
N LEU A 111 16.67 -1.60 -15.98
CA LEU A 111 17.52 -2.15 -17.04
C LEU A 111 17.67 -3.66 -16.79
N PRO A 112 17.57 -4.52 -17.82
CA PRO A 112 17.78 -5.95 -17.66
C PRO A 112 19.15 -6.18 -17.01
N ASP A 113 19.21 -6.99 -15.95
CA ASP A 113 20.51 -7.37 -15.41
C ASP A 113 21.25 -8.22 -16.44
N ALA A 114 22.57 -8.29 -16.31
CA ALA A 114 23.39 -9.10 -17.22
C ALA A 114 22.88 -10.55 -17.31
N TRP A 115 22.35 -11.10 -16.22
CA TRP A 115 21.78 -12.45 -16.15
C TRP A 115 20.37 -12.63 -16.71
N ASP A 116 19.70 -11.54 -17.07
CA ASP A 116 18.42 -11.57 -17.78
C ASP A 116 18.61 -11.79 -19.30
N ASP A 117 19.86 -11.74 -19.79
CA ASP A 117 20.20 -12.10 -21.16
C ASP A 117 20.13 -13.63 -21.34
N LYS A 118 19.40 -14.09 -22.37
CA LYS A 118 19.30 -15.51 -22.72
C LYS A 118 20.65 -16.13 -23.07
N HIS A 119 21.62 -15.30 -23.43
CA HIS A 119 22.99 -15.70 -23.74
C HIS A 119 23.94 -15.58 -22.55
N TYR A 120 23.47 -15.18 -21.36
CA TYR A 120 24.33 -14.93 -20.20
C TYR A 120 25.12 -16.16 -19.75
N TYR A 121 24.51 -17.35 -19.81
CA TYR A 121 25.18 -18.60 -19.44
C TYR A 121 26.02 -19.21 -20.58
N GLY A 122 26.14 -18.52 -21.71
CA GLY A 122 26.76 -19.05 -22.92
C GLY A 122 25.92 -20.16 -23.55
N GLU A 123 25.97 -20.27 -24.88
CA GLU A 123 25.42 -21.46 -25.54
C GLU A 123 26.17 -22.68 -25.01
N GLY A 124 25.43 -23.59 -24.38
CA GLY A 124 25.94 -24.84 -23.85
C GLY A 124 26.70 -25.57 -24.96
N ARG A 125 27.99 -25.79 -24.73
CA ARG A 125 28.79 -26.72 -25.51
C ARG A 125 28.41 -28.16 -25.17
#